data_AF-A0A920IPV3-F1
#
_entry.id   AF-A0A920IPV3-F1
#
_cell.length_a   1.000
_cell.length_b   1.000
_cell.length_c   1.000
_cell.angle_alpha   90.00
_cell.angle_beta   90.00
_cell.angle_gamma   90.00
#
_symmetry.space_group_name_H-M   'P 1'
#
loop_
_entity.id
_entity.type
_entity.pdbx_description
1 polymer ?
#
loop_
_entity_poly.entity_id
_entity_poly.type
_entity_poly.pdbx_seq_one_letter_code
_entity_poly.pdbx_strand_id
1 'polypeptide(L)'
;MVVDSNALYRQPELEAMHDPSQEDEREAHAAQWELNYVALDGSIGCMVNGAGLAMGTMDIVKLHGGAPANFLDVGGGATKERVTEAFKIILSDENVKAVLINIFGGIVRCDLIAEGVIGAVEEVGVDVPVVVRLEGNNAALGREVLAGSGLNIQAAEV
;
A
#
# COMPACT_ATOMS: atom_id res chain seq x y z
N MET A 1 -28.76 -5.44 3.82
CA MET A 1 -28.37 -6.79 3.35
C MET A 1 -26.88 -6.71 3.04
N VAL A 2 -26.07 -7.66 3.47
CA VAL A 2 -24.63 -7.70 3.12
C VAL A 2 -24.44 -8.89 2.18
N VAL A 3 -23.81 -8.66 1.04
CA VAL A 3 -23.55 -9.68 0.02
C VAL A 3 -22.11 -10.17 0.18
N ASP A 4 -21.90 -11.48 0.01
CA ASP A 4 -20.55 -12.05 -0.09
C ASP A 4 -19.95 -11.69 -1.45
N SER A 5 -18.99 -10.76 -1.45
CA SER A 5 -18.33 -10.27 -2.67
C SER A 5 -17.62 -11.40 -3.44
N ASN A 6 -17.10 -12.42 -2.74
CA ASN A 6 -16.46 -13.57 -3.38
C ASN A 6 -17.43 -14.45 -4.18
N ALA A 7 -18.74 -14.28 -3.99
CA ALA A 7 -19.78 -15.00 -4.73
C ALA A 7 -20.34 -14.22 -5.93
N LEU A 8 -19.92 -12.98 -6.16
CA LEU A 8 -20.49 -12.11 -7.20
C LEU A 8 -20.28 -12.63 -8.62
N TYR A 9 -19.16 -13.32 -8.89
CA TYR A 9 -18.86 -13.90 -10.21
C TYR A 9 -19.94 -14.86 -10.74
N ARG A 10 -20.79 -15.39 -9.85
CA ARG A 10 -21.90 -16.30 -10.17
C ARG A 10 -23.28 -15.68 -9.86
N GLN A 11 -23.34 -14.37 -9.64
CA GLN A 11 -24.55 -13.60 -9.31
C GLN A 11 -24.62 -12.31 -10.15
N PRO A 12 -24.74 -12.41 -11.49
CA PRO A 12 -24.64 -11.25 -12.38
C PRO A 12 -25.70 -10.18 -12.12
N GLU A 13 -26.90 -10.56 -11.65
CA GLU A 13 -27.95 -9.61 -11.28
C GLU A 13 -27.57 -8.76 -10.06
N LEU A 14 -26.85 -9.35 -9.08
CA LEU A 14 -26.39 -8.61 -7.90
C LEU A 14 -25.16 -7.75 -8.22
N GLU A 15 -24.26 -8.25 -9.07
CA GLU A 15 -23.10 -7.49 -9.55
C GLU A 15 -23.54 -6.23 -10.31
N ALA A 16 -24.57 -6.32 -11.14
CA ALA A 16 -25.14 -5.17 -11.86
C ALA A 16 -25.78 -4.11 -10.94
N MET A 17 -26.04 -4.44 -9.67
CA MET A 17 -26.55 -3.50 -8.67
C MET A 17 -25.44 -2.78 -7.88
N HIS A 18 -24.16 -3.11 -8.12
CA HIS A 18 -23.04 -2.44 -7.46
C HIS A 18 -22.96 -0.98 -7.91
N ASP A 19 -22.96 -0.07 -6.94
CA ASP A 19 -22.85 1.37 -7.16
C ASP A 19 -21.63 1.91 -6.40
N PRO A 20 -20.47 2.06 -7.08
CA PRO A 20 -19.25 2.58 -6.46
C PRO A 20 -19.38 3.99 -5.87
N SER A 21 -20.39 4.78 -6.28
CA SER A 21 -20.61 6.13 -5.74
C SER A 21 -21.07 6.14 -4.27
N GLN A 22 -21.46 4.98 -3.74
CA GLN A 22 -21.87 4.81 -2.35
C GLN A 22 -20.70 4.38 -1.44
N GLU A 23 -19.52 4.13 -1.99
CA GLU A 23 -18.31 3.72 -1.28
C GLU A 23 -17.31 4.90 -1.15
N ASP A 24 -16.27 4.75 -0.33
CA ASP A 24 -15.17 5.72 -0.34
C ASP A 24 -14.49 5.68 -1.72
N GLU A 25 -14.30 6.84 -2.35
CA GLU A 25 -13.72 6.93 -3.69
C GLU A 25 -12.34 6.24 -3.78
N ARG A 26 -11.58 6.22 -2.68
CA ARG A 26 -10.28 5.56 -2.59
C ARG A 26 -10.40 4.04 -2.53
N GLU A 27 -11.41 3.52 -1.84
CA GLU A 27 -11.72 2.08 -1.81
C GLU A 27 -12.18 1.60 -3.19
N ALA A 28 -13.09 2.36 -3.82
CA ALA A 28 -13.56 2.08 -5.17
C ALA A 28 -12.42 2.12 -6.20
N HIS A 29 -11.49 3.07 -6.10
CA HIS A 29 -10.33 3.14 -6.96
C HIS A 29 -9.35 1.98 -6.69
N ALA A 30 -9.07 1.66 -5.42
CA ALA A 30 -8.21 0.53 -5.05
C ALA A 30 -8.72 -0.80 -5.64
N ALA A 31 -10.04 -1.03 -5.62
CA ALA A 31 -10.64 -2.23 -6.16
C ALA A 31 -10.36 -2.44 -7.67
N GLN A 32 -10.27 -1.36 -8.45
CA GLN A 32 -9.94 -1.42 -9.89
C GLN A 32 -8.52 -1.92 -10.17
N TRP A 33 -7.63 -1.79 -9.18
CA TRP A 33 -6.22 -2.23 -9.24
C TRP A 33 -5.97 -3.53 -8.45
N GLU A 34 -7.05 -4.22 -8.07
CA GLU A 34 -7.01 -5.42 -7.23
C GLU A 34 -6.28 -5.16 -5.89
N LEU A 35 -6.38 -3.93 -5.36
CA LEU A 35 -5.81 -3.55 -4.07
C LEU A 35 -6.88 -3.65 -3.00
N ASN A 36 -6.53 -4.19 -1.83
CA ASN A 36 -7.43 -4.17 -0.69
C ASN A 36 -7.09 -2.94 0.15
N TYR A 37 -7.92 -1.90 0.05
CA TYR A 37 -7.77 -0.66 0.80
C TYR A 37 -8.94 -0.48 1.76
N VAL A 38 -8.67 0.06 2.94
CA VAL A 38 -9.69 0.54 3.89
C VAL A 38 -9.20 1.85 4.47
N ALA A 39 -10.05 2.88 4.46
CA ALA A 39 -9.72 4.17 5.06
C ALA A 39 -9.79 4.14 6.60
N LEU A 40 -8.90 4.86 7.27
CA LEU A 40 -8.90 5.05 8.73
C LEU A 40 -8.63 6.52 9.10
N ASP A 41 -9.01 6.92 10.32
CA ASP A 41 -8.82 8.29 10.81
C ASP A 41 -7.41 8.51 11.39
N GLY A 42 -6.39 8.50 10.53
CA GLY A 42 -4.98 8.63 10.93
C GLY A 42 -4.14 9.55 10.05
N SER A 43 -2.83 9.51 10.25
CA SER A 43 -1.87 10.36 9.54
C SER A 43 -0.66 9.62 8.98
N ILE A 44 -0.54 8.31 9.24
CA ILE A 44 0.54 7.48 8.70
C ILE A 44 -0.06 6.53 7.68
N GLY A 45 0.22 6.77 6.41
CA GLY A 45 -0.18 5.88 5.33
C GLY A 45 0.61 4.57 5.41
N CYS A 46 -0.06 3.43 5.28
CA CYS A 46 0.59 2.11 5.34
C CYS A 46 0.44 1.41 4.00
N MET A 47 1.53 0.87 3.44
CA MET A 47 1.51 -0.01 2.26
C MET A 47 2.24 -1.31 2.58
N VAL A 48 1.54 -2.44 2.47
CA VAL A 48 2.04 -3.73 2.94
C VAL A 48 1.63 -4.85 1.99
N ASN A 49 2.38 -5.95 1.94
CA ASN A 49 1.99 -7.16 1.23
C ASN A 49 1.52 -8.25 2.23
N GLY A 50 0.27 -8.67 2.08
CA GLY A 50 -0.42 -9.62 2.93
C GLY A 50 -1.18 -8.95 4.08
N ALA A 51 -2.49 -9.21 4.15
CA ALA A 51 -3.39 -8.65 5.16
C ALA A 51 -2.92 -8.85 6.61
N GLY A 52 -2.34 -10.00 6.94
CA GLY A 52 -1.81 -10.27 8.29
C GLY A 52 -0.65 -9.34 8.66
N LEU A 53 0.27 -9.11 7.72
CA LEU A 53 1.38 -8.17 7.92
C LEU A 53 0.87 -6.73 7.95
N ALA A 54 -0.16 -6.40 7.16
CA ALA A 54 -0.78 -5.07 7.13
C ALA A 54 -1.39 -4.73 8.51
N MET A 55 -2.15 -5.65 9.10
CA MET A 55 -2.68 -5.51 10.46
C MET A 55 -1.57 -5.35 11.49
N GLY A 56 -0.55 -6.21 11.47
CA GLY A 56 0.58 -6.09 12.40
C GLY A 56 1.37 -4.78 12.25
N THR A 57 1.46 -4.24 11.03
CA THR A 57 2.10 -2.95 10.76
C THR A 57 1.31 -1.81 11.38
N MET A 58 -0.02 -1.79 11.20
CA MET A 58 -0.88 -0.80 11.84
C MET A 58 -0.83 -0.89 13.37
N ASP A 59 -0.81 -2.10 13.93
CA ASP A 59 -0.67 -2.32 15.36
C ASP A 59 0.65 -1.74 15.88
N ILE A 60 1.78 -2.02 15.21
CA ILE A 60 3.09 -1.46 15.59
C ILE A 60 3.09 0.06 15.51
N VAL A 61 2.51 0.64 14.46
CA VAL A 61 2.37 2.10 14.33
C VAL A 61 1.59 2.67 15.51
N LYS A 62 0.46 2.06 15.87
CA LYS A 62 -0.37 2.50 16.99
C LYS A 62 0.34 2.35 18.33
N LEU A 63 1.04 1.24 18.54
CA LEU A 63 1.81 0.95 19.76
C LEU A 63 2.94 1.97 19.99
N HIS A 64 3.50 2.53 18.93
CA HIS A 64 4.53 3.58 19.01
C HIS A 64 3.95 5.00 18.96
N GLY A 65 2.63 5.15 19.16
CA GLY A 65 1.96 6.45 19.28
C GLY A 65 1.57 7.11 17.95
N GLY A 66 1.80 6.45 16.82
CA GLY A 66 1.30 6.88 15.51
C GLY A 66 -0.18 6.56 15.32
N ALA A 67 -0.78 7.09 14.25
CA ALA A 67 -2.14 6.78 13.86
C ALA A 67 -2.16 6.30 12.39
N PRO A 68 -2.44 5.02 12.11
CA PRO A 68 -2.52 4.54 10.74
C PRO A 68 -3.71 5.21 10.03
N ALA A 69 -3.44 5.79 8.86
CA ALA A 69 -4.44 6.48 8.02
C ALA A 69 -5.19 5.50 7.11
N ASN A 70 -4.63 4.32 6.87
CA ASN A 70 -5.26 3.32 6.04
C ASN A 70 -4.74 1.92 6.35
N PHE A 71 -5.55 0.94 5.96
CA PHE A 71 -5.10 -0.41 5.64
C PHE A 71 -4.91 -0.48 4.12
N LEU A 72 -3.82 -1.10 3.67
CA LEU A 72 -3.62 -1.37 2.24
C LEU A 72 -2.75 -2.61 2.08
N ASP A 73 -3.34 -3.63 1.46
CA ASP A 73 -2.66 -4.84 1.02
C ASP A 73 -2.51 -4.86 -0.50
N VAL A 74 -1.26 -4.78 -0.97
CA VAL A 74 -0.90 -4.85 -2.40
C VAL A 74 -0.86 -6.29 -2.95
N GLY A 75 -1.05 -7.29 -2.09
CA GLY A 75 -1.04 -8.71 -2.42
C GLY A 75 0.36 -9.28 -2.67
N GLY A 76 0.40 -10.58 -3.01
CA GLY A 76 1.64 -11.32 -3.23
C GLY A 76 2.31 -11.07 -4.59
N GLY A 77 1.65 -10.36 -5.52
CA GLY A 77 2.10 -10.09 -6.89
C GLY A 77 2.21 -8.60 -7.17
N ALA A 78 2.88 -7.86 -6.29
CA ALA A 78 3.04 -6.42 -6.41
C ALA A 78 3.92 -6.07 -7.63
N THR A 79 3.30 -5.51 -8.67
CA THR A 79 3.97 -4.94 -9.84
C THR A 79 4.27 -3.47 -9.62
N LYS A 80 5.14 -2.88 -10.46
CA LYS A 80 5.46 -1.45 -10.41
C LYS A 80 4.18 -0.60 -10.50
N GLU A 81 3.30 -0.93 -11.43
CA GLU A 81 2.05 -0.18 -11.67
C GLU A 81 1.15 -0.22 -10.45
N ARG A 82 0.98 -1.40 -9.83
CA ARG A 82 0.16 -1.54 -8.61
C ARG A 82 0.75 -0.76 -7.44
N VAL A 83 2.08 -0.74 -7.29
CA VAL A 83 2.76 0.04 -6.26
C VAL A 83 2.55 1.55 -6.48
N THR A 84 2.67 2.02 -7.72
CA THR A 84 2.42 3.43 -8.07
C THR A 84 0.99 3.85 -7.74
N GLU A 85 0.00 3.05 -8.12
CA GLU A 85 -1.41 3.37 -7.89
C GLU A 85 -1.78 3.30 -6.41
N ALA A 86 -1.24 2.31 -5.70
CA ALA A 86 -1.35 2.22 -4.26
C ALA A 86 -0.77 3.48 -3.56
N PHE A 87 0.32 4.03 -4.09
CA PHE A 87 0.90 5.29 -3.62
C PHE A 87 0.00 6.49 -3.88
N LYS A 88 -0.56 6.60 -5.09
CA LYS A 88 -1.51 7.67 -5.45
C LYS A 88 -2.73 7.65 -4.54
N ILE A 89 -3.26 6.46 -4.24
CA ILE A 89 -4.40 6.28 -3.33
C ILE A 89 -4.05 6.76 -1.91
N ILE A 90 -2.90 6.35 -1.35
CA ILE A 90 -2.47 6.82 -0.02
C ILE A 90 -2.33 8.35 0.00
N LEU A 91 -1.65 8.92 -0.99
CA LEU A 91 -1.35 10.35 -1.03
C LEU A 91 -2.55 11.23 -1.43
N SER A 92 -3.64 10.63 -1.91
CA SER A 92 -4.90 11.35 -2.10
C SER A 92 -5.55 11.78 -0.78
N ASP A 93 -5.15 11.16 0.34
CA ASP A 93 -5.59 11.56 1.68
C ASP A 93 -4.72 12.69 2.24
N GLU A 94 -5.28 13.89 2.32
CA GLU A 94 -4.61 15.09 2.85
C GLU A 94 -4.17 14.95 4.32
N ASN A 95 -4.75 14.00 5.07
CA ASN A 95 -4.36 13.73 6.47
C ASN A 95 -3.02 13.00 6.57
N VAL A 96 -2.58 12.32 5.51
CA VAL A 96 -1.31 11.58 5.49
C VAL A 96 -0.14 12.55 5.59
N LYS A 97 0.70 12.34 6.60
CA LYS A 97 1.92 13.12 6.89
C LYS A 97 3.20 12.30 6.78
N ALA A 98 3.10 10.98 6.68
CA ALA A 98 4.21 10.07 6.43
C ALA A 98 3.67 8.77 5.81
N VAL A 99 4.50 8.08 5.03
CA VAL A 99 4.16 6.77 4.47
C VAL A 99 5.12 5.72 5.00
N LEU A 100 4.58 4.63 5.55
CA LEU A 100 5.31 3.44 5.96
C LEU A 100 5.04 2.31 4.97
N ILE A 101 6.09 1.90 4.25
CA ILE A 101 6.07 0.75 3.37
C ILE A 101 6.74 -0.41 4.10
N ASN A 102 6.00 -1.47 4.37
CA ASN A 102 6.54 -2.67 5.04
C ASN A 102 6.29 -3.87 4.15
N ILE A 103 7.35 -4.35 3.49
CA ILE A 103 7.25 -5.45 2.53
C ILE A 103 8.16 -6.60 2.96
N PHE A 104 7.59 -7.80 2.95
CA PHE A 104 8.32 -9.05 3.11
C PHE A 104 8.36 -9.79 1.77
N GLY A 105 9.50 -9.71 1.08
CA GLY A 105 9.77 -10.36 -0.20
C GLY A 105 9.90 -11.88 -0.04
N GLY A 106 8.91 -12.61 -0.55
CA GLY A 106 8.98 -14.06 -0.75
C GLY A 106 9.30 -14.38 -2.21
N ILE A 107 8.24 -14.62 -2.99
CA ILE A 107 8.34 -14.87 -4.44
C ILE A 107 8.76 -13.57 -5.17
N VAL A 108 8.23 -12.43 -4.72
CA VAL A 108 8.59 -11.11 -5.27
C VAL A 108 9.91 -10.65 -4.68
N ARG A 109 10.80 -10.16 -5.55
CA ARG A 109 12.10 -9.64 -5.17
C ARG A 109 11.99 -8.20 -4.68
N CYS A 110 12.65 -7.87 -3.58
CA CYS A 110 12.58 -6.54 -2.98
C CYS A 110 13.21 -5.45 -3.85
N ASP A 111 14.14 -5.78 -4.75
CA ASP A 111 14.72 -4.81 -5.69
C ASP A 111 13.68 -4.28 -6.70
N LEU A 112 12.78 -5.13 -7.20
CA LEU A 112 11.68 -4.70 -8.07
C LEU A 112 10.69 -3.79 -7.33
N ILE A 113 10.43 -4.08 -6.05
CA ILE A 113 9.58 -3.23 -5.21
C ILE A 113 10.25 -1.88 -4.96
N ALA A 114 11.56 -1.87 -4.67
CA ALA A 114 12.33 -0.64 -4.51
C ALA A 114 12.28 0.25 -5.76
N GLU A 115 12.48 -0.33 -6.95
CA GLU A 115 12.33 0.37 -8.23
C GLU A 115 10.91 0.90 -8.44
N GLY A 116 9.90 0.13 -8.04
CA GLY A 116 8.49 0.55 -8.08
C GLY A 116 8.21 1.75 -7.19
N VAL A 117 8.71 1.73 -5.96
CA VAL A 117 8.58 2.85 -5.00
C VAL A 117 9.29 4.10 -5.51
N ILE A 118 10.52 3.98 -6.02
CA ILE A 118 11.26 5.11 -6.60
C ILE A 118 10.48 5.72 -7.76
N GLY A 119 10.02 4.88 -8.69
CA GLY A 119 9.25 5.34 -9.85
C GLY A 119 7.94 6.03 -9.44
N ALA A 120 7.25 5.50 -8.43
CA ALA A 120 6.04 6.12 -7.88
C ALA A 120 6.34 7.50 -7.26
N VAL A 121 7.43 7.61 -6.50
CA VAL A 121 7.82 8.88 -5.86
C VAL A 121 8.22 9.93 -6.90
N GLU A 122 8.94 9.54 -7.96
CA GLU A 122 9.32 10.43 -9.06
C GLU A 122 8.11 10.88 -9.90
N GLU A 123 7.15 9.99 -10.15
CA GLU A 123 5.96 10.28 -10.96
C GLU A 123 4.95 11.15 -10.22
N VAL A 124 4.68 10.82 -8.96
CA VAL A 124 3.62 11.48 -8.16
C VAL A 124 4.13 12.78 -7.52
N GLY A 125 5.42 12.83 -7.16
CA GLY A 125 5.99 13.88 -6.34
C GLY A 125 5.53 13.74 -4.89
N VAL A 126 6.44 13.38 -4.00
CA VAL A 126 6.10 13.09 -2.59
C VAL A 126 6.79 14.08 -1.66
N ASP A 127 5.98 14.94 -1.03
CA ASP A 127 6.45 15.93 -0.07
C ASP A 127 6.52 15.38 1.37
N VAL A 128 5.88 14.24 1.62
CA VAL A 128 5.89 13.57 2.93
C VAL A 128 7.03 12.57 3.04
N PRO A 129 7.62 12.38 4.23
CA PRO A 129 8.65 11.36 4.43
C PRO A 129 8.12 9.95 4.14
N VAL A 130 8.90 9.17 3.39
CA VAL A 130 8.62 7.77 3.09
C VAL A 130 9.62 6.89 3.84
N VAL A 131 9.14 6.04 4.72
CA VAL A 131 9.95 5.03 5.43
C VAL A 131 9.67 3.68 4.82
N VAL A 132 10.73 2.98 4.41
CA VAL A 132 10.61 1.70 3.71
C VAL A 132 11.39 0.63 4.43
N ARG A 133 10.69 -0.43 4.84
CA ARG A 133 11.27 -1.66 5.37
C ARG A 133 11.08 -2.77 4.36
N LEU A 134 12.19 -3.29 3.84
CA LEU A 134 12.25 -4.45 2.95
C LEU A 134 12.97 -5.59 3.66
N GLU A 135 12.35 -6.76 3.70
CA GLU A 135 12.98 -8.00 4.19
C GLU A 135 12.70 -9.19 3.25
N GLY A 136 13.55 -10.21 3.32
CA GLY A 136 13.44 -11.40 2.48
C GLY A 136 14.24 -11.34 1.16
N ASN A 137 13.66 -11.83 0.07
CA ASN A 137 14.36 -12.04 -1.21
C ASN A 137 14.93 -10.73 -1.78
N ASN A 138 16.24 -10.67 -2.01
CA ASN A 138 16.97 -9.48 -2.46
C ASN A 138 16.77 -8.21 -1.62
N ALA A 139 16.41 -8.34 -0.34
CA ALA A 139 16.17 -7.19 0.53
C ALA A 139 17.38 -6.24 0.63
N ALA A 140 18.61 -6.79 0.72
CA ALA A 140 19.83 -5.99 0.76
C ALA A 140 19.99 -5.10 -0.49
N LEU A 141 19.77 -5.69 -1.67
CA LEU A 141 19.82 -4.95 -2.94
C LEU A 141 18.70 -3.91 -3.02
N GLY A 142 17.48 -4.25 -2.61
CA GLY A 142 16.38 -3.28 -2.57
C GLY A 142 16.68 -2.09 -1.66
N ARG A 143 17.28 -2.30 -0.49
CA ARG A 143 17.72 -1.22 0.40
C ARG A 143 18.82 -0.36 -0.21
N GLU A 144 19.78 -0.97 -0.90
CA GLU A 144 20.84 -0.25 -1.61
C GLU A 144 20.26 0.65 -2.72
N VAL A 145 19.31 0.12 -3.50
CA VAL A 145 18.60 0.86 -4.54
C VAL A 145 17.84 2.05 -3.97
N LEU A 146 17.13 1.87 -2.84
CA LEU A 146 16.43 2.97 -2.18
C LEU A 146 17.39 4.04 -1.64
N ALA A 147 18.48 3.62 -0.98
CA ALA A 147 19.48 4.53 -0.43
C ALA A 147 20.22 5.34 -1.52
N GLY A 148 20.39 4.75 -2.70
CA GLY A 148 21.01 5.41 -3.86
C GLY A 148 20.10 6.34 -4.67
N SER A 149 18.79 6.39 -4.36
CA SER A 149 17.81 7.13 -5.17
C SER A 149 17.94 8.65 -5.10
N GLY A 150 18.53 9.20 -4.04
CA GLY A 150 18.57 10.65 -3.80
C GLY A 150 17.22 11.27 -3.45
N LEU A 151 16.17 10.46 -3.29
CA LEU A 151 14.83 10.88 -2.89
C LEU A 151 14.71 10.92 -1.36
N ASN A 152 13.66 11.57 -0.85
CA ASN A 152 13.36 11.62 0.59
C ASN A 152 12.76 10.29 1.09
N ILE A 153 13.50 9.21 0.87
CA ILE A 153 13.12 7.84 1.24
C ILE A 153 14.14 7.32 2.26
N GLN A 154 13.64 6.92 3.42
CA GLN A 154 14.44 6.30 4.46
C GLN A 154 14.30 4.77 4.38
N ALA A 155 15.36 4.10 3.92
CA ALA A 155 15.46 2.65 4.03
C ALA A 155 15.76 2.28 5.49
N ALA A 156 14.81 1.62 6.17
CA ALA A 156 14.96 1.20 7.55
C ALA A 156 15.66 -0.18 7.64
N GLU A 157 16.60 -0.30 8.57
CA GLU A 157 17.21 -1.58 8.97
C GLU A 157 16.49 -2.15 10.20
N VAL A 158 16.67 -3.46 10.43
CA VAL A 158 16.08 -4.21 11.55
C VAL A 158 16.94 -4.08 12.80
#